data_AF-A0A319EV73-F1
#
_entry.id   AF-A0A319EV73-F1
#
_cell.length_a   1.000
_cell.length_b   1.000
_cell.length_c   1.000
_cell.angle_alpha   90.00
_cell.angle_beta   90.00
_cell.angle_gamma   90.00
#
_symmetry.space_group_name_H-M   'P 1'
#
loop_
_entity.id
_entity.type
_entity.pdbx_description
1 polymer ?
#
loop_
_entity_poly.entity_id
_entity_poly.type
_entity_poly.pdbx_seq_one_letter_code
_entity_poly.pdbx_strand_id
1 'polypeptide(L)'
;MAFKDSLESIWAASNVHYYNALQSLKALAGVNTTTTTTESLAKLESQIGWPDLPEQPIMVTSNFKLDLPAFLCITFALSLIPIAYFLGDRIITGRFNQRNRYLFMWHAYDALTHLTIEASFLYHCFFSYTSISPSHNRGPIFLKQKDRAYGATYSRGPFARLWQEYAKADHRWGGADSTIISIELLTVLLGGPAAVYICWLIYKVTITPIPPSTRGLLRGRLWMLSVVLATAELYGGFMTFVPEWLTGSPALNTSSVVYWFLYLFFFNFTWVLFPAWVLWQAYKEIKASFSRSETGGGSSSGSPHNKKSR
;
A
#
# COMPACT_ATOMS: atom_id res chain seq x y z
N MET A 1 -34.76 15.02 -4.43
CA MET A 1 -34.25 16.13 -3.60
C MET A 1 -33.09 15.64 -2.71
N ALA A 2 -33.27 14.60 -1.89
CA ALA A 2 -32.20 14.08 -0.99
C ALA A 2 -30.83 13.71 -1.62
N PHE A 3 -30.77 13.29 -2.89
CA PHE A 3 -29.49 12.97 -3.57
C PHE A 3 -28.71 14.22 -4.01
N LYS A 4 -29.42 15.33 -4.30
CA LYS A 4 -28.78 16.59 -4.69
C LYS A 4 -28.21 17.28 -3.44
N ASP A 5 -28.94 17.25 -2.34
CA ASP A 5 -28.54 17.87 -1.07
C ASP A 5 -27.33 17.16 -0.43
N SER A 6 -27.16 15.85 -0.66
CA SER A 6 -25.95 15.12 -0.21
C SER A 6 -24.73 15.41 -1.08
N LEU A 7 -24.93 15.75 -2.35
CA LEU A 7 -23.83 16.14 -3.25
C LEU A 7 -23.37 17.56 -2.99
N GLU A 8 -24.28 18.49 -2.65
CA GLU A 8 -23.91 19.89 -2.34
C GLU A 8 -23.12 20.02 -1.04
N SER A 9 -23.40 19.21 -0.01
CA SER A 9 -22.59 19.21 1.22
C SER A 9 -21.19 18.62 1.03
N ILE A 10 -21.07 17.57 0.20
CA ILE A 10 -19.78 16.99 -0.18
C ILE A 10 -18.99 17.95 -1.07
N TRP A 11 -19.65 18.64 -2.00
CA TRP A 11 -19.04 19.68 -2.83
C TRP A 11 -18.63 20.91 -2.01
N ALA A 12 -19.42 21.33 -1.02
CA ALA A 12 -19.08 22.44 -0.15
C ALA A 12 -17.87 22.11 0.75
N ALA A 13 -17.83 20.91 1.34
CA ALA A 13 -16.68 20.45 2.14
C ALA A 13 -15.42 20.31 1.26
N SER A 14 -15.56 19.72 0.07
CA SER A 14 -14.48 19.61 -0.91
C SER A 14 -13.96 20.98 -1.36
N ASN A 15 -14.84 21.96 -1.55
CA ASN A 15 -14.46 23.32 -1.93
C ASN A 15 -13.67 24.04 -0.83
N VAL A 16 -14.01 23.84 0.45
CA VAL A 16 -13.27 24.43 1.58
C VAL A 16 -11.87 23.80 1.69
N HIS A 17 -11.76 22.48 1.57
CA HIS A 17 -10.45 21.81 1.57
C HIS A 17 -9.61 22.20 0.34
N TYR A 18 -10.24 22.33 -0.83
CA TYR A 18 -9.59 22.83 -2.04
C TYR A 18 -9.10 24.28 -1.87
N TYR A 19 -9.92 25.16 -1.28
CA TYR A 19 -9.56 26.55 -1.06
C TYR A 19 -8.38 26.67 -0.09
N ASN A 20 -8.38 25.90 0.99
CA ASN A 20 -7.29 25.89 1.97
C ASN A 20 -5.99 25.30 1.38
N ALA A 21 -6.10 24.22 0.61
CA ALA A 21 -4.95 23.67 -0.11
C ALA A 21 -4.39 24.66 -1.14
N LEU A 22 -5.26 25.36 -1.87
CA LEU A 22 -4.89 26.38 -2.85
C LEU A 22 -4.23 27.60 -2.20
N GLN A 23 -4.71 28.04 -1.02
CA GLN A 23 -4.09 29.14 -0.27
C GLN A 23 -2.73 28.73 0.30
N SER A 24 -2.60 27.52 0.83
CA SER A 24 -1.31 26.96 1.26
C SER A 24 -0.31 26.88 0.09
N LEU A 25 -0.77 26.46 -1.10
CA LEU A 25 0.04 26.44 -2.31
C LEU A 25 0.44 27.83 -2.79
N LYS A 26 -0.44 28.84 -2.69
CA LYS A 26 -0.13 30.24 -3.02
C LYS A 26 0.87 30.86 -2.03
N ALA A 27 0.75 30.52 -0.75
CA ALA A 27 1.70 30.92 0.29
C ALA A 27 3.09 30.29 0.05
N LEU A 28 3.14 29.00 -0.30
CA LEU A 28 4.36 28.30 -0.71
C LEU A 28 4.96 28.86 -2.01
N ALA A 29 4.12 29.40 -2.91
CA ALA A 29 4.56 30.02 -4.16
C ALA A 29 4.97 31.50 -4.03
N GLY A 30 4.97 32.07 -2.82
CA GLY A 30 5.43 33.44 -2.57
C GLY A 30 4.57 34.54 -3.19
N VAL A 31 3.30 34.25 -3.52
CA VAL A 31 2.39 35.24 -4.14
C VAL A 31 1.73 36.07 -3.03
N ASN A 32 2.34 37.21 -2.70
CA ASN A 32 1.78 38.17 -1.74
C ASN A 32 0.54 38.86 -2.32
N THR A 33 -0.62 38.66 -1.68
CA THR A 33 -1.85 39.43 -1.97
C THR A 33 -1.95 40.63 -1.02
N THR A 34 -2.25 41.80 -1.58
CA THR A 34 -2.23 43.13 -0.96
C THR A 34 -3.33 43.37 0.08
N THR A 35 -3.04 44.35 0.93
CA THR A 35 -3.56 44.72 2.26
C THR A 35 -5.02 45.18 2.35
N THR A 36 -5.96 44.61 1.59
CA THR A 36 -7.36 45.10 1.57
C THR A 36 -8.39 44.11 2.13
N THR A 37 -7.98 42.90 2.51
CA THR A 37 -8.91 41.84 2.96
C THR A 37 -9.00 41.64 4.47
N THR A 38 -8.03 42.12 5.26
CA THR A 38 -7.96 41.90 6.71
C THR A 38 -9.16 42.49 7.47
N GLU A 39 -9.64 43.69 7.12
CA GLU A 39 -10.84 44.27 7.76
C GLU A 39 -12.14 43.56 7.36
N SER A 40 -12.23 43.01 6.15
CA SER A 40 -13.42 42.27 5.71
C SER A 40 -13.51 40.88 6.34
N LEU A 41 -12.35 40.24 6.57
CA LEU A 41 -12.25 38.93 7.20
C LEU A 41 -12.50 39.01 8.70
N ALA A 42 -11.98 40.02 9.39
CA ALA A 42 -12.25 40.25 10.82
C ALA A 42 -13.74 40.51 11.11
N LYS A 43 -14.45 41.18 10.19
CA LYS A 43 -15.91 41.40 10.27
C LYS A 43 -16.74 40.13 10.02
N LEU A 44 -16.22 39.22 9.20
CA LEU A 44 -16.83 37.91 8.94
C LEU A 44 -16.56 36.92 10.09
N GLU A 45 -15.36 36.96 10.68
CA GLU A 45 -14.98 36.17 11.85
C GLU A 45 -15.76 36.58 13.11
N SER A 46 -16.08 37.87 13.30
CA SER A 46 -16.89 38.30 14.45
C SER A 46 -18.39 37.97 14.33
N GLN A 47 -18.89 37.69 13.12
CA GLN A 47 -20.30 37.35 12.88
C GLN A 47 -20.56 35.85 12.95
N ILE A 48 -19.53 35.03 12.80
CA ILE A 48 -19.60 33.58 12.89
C ILE A 48 -18.87 33.20 14.16
N GLY A 49 -19.59 33.05 15.28
CA GLY A 49 -19.02 32.63 16.55
C GLY A 49 -18.44 31.22 16.45
N TRP A 50 -17.17 31.12 16.08
CA TRP A 50 -16.41 29.89 16.16
C TRP A 50 -15.97 29.67 17.62
N PRO A 51 -16.08 28.45 18.18
CA PRO A 51 -15.37 28.12 19.40
C PRO A 51 -13.87 28.34 19.16
N ASP A 52 -13.15 28.80 20.18
CA ASP A 52 -11.70 29.03 20.14
C ASP A 52 -11.00 27.89 19.39
N LEU A 53 -10.14 28.26 18.43
CA LEU A 53 -9.29 27.28 17.75
C LEU A 53 -8.63 26.41 18.83
N PRO A 54 -8.70 25.07 18.73
CA PRO A 54 -8.03 24.22 19.68
C PRO A 54 -6.56 24.65 19.72
N GLU A 55 -6.07 24.88 20.94
CA GLU A 55 -4.69 25.23 21.21
C GLU A 55 -3.79 24.36 20.33
N GLN A 56 -2.91 24.99 19.53
CA GLN A 56 -1.96 24.27 18.69
C GLN A 56 -1.29 23.23 19.58
N PRO A 57 -1.40 21.91 19.29
CA PRO A 57 -0.83 20.91 20.16
C PRO A 57 0.65 21.22 20.28
N ILE A 58 1.10 21.46 21.51
CA ILE A 58 2.52 21.54 21.83
C ILE A 58 3.15 20.34 21.14
N MET A 59 4.12 20.57 20.26
CA MET A 59 4.91 19.52 19.63
C MET A 59 5.67 18.79 20.74
N VAL A 60 4.98 17.85 21.41
CA VAL A 60 5.59 16.93 22.34
C VAL A 60 6.52 16.10 21.48
N THR A 61 7.81 16.36 21.60
CA THR A 61 8.86 15.50 21.06
C THR A 61 8.73 14.17 21.76
N SER A 62 7.90 13.26 21.22
CA SER A 62 7.85 11.89 21.69
C SER A 62 9.16 11.25 21.25
N ASN A 63 10.16 11.28 22.12
CA ASN A 63 11.42 10.59 21.87
C ASN A 63 11.11 9.11 21.69
N PHE A 64 11.42 8.56 20.52
CA PHE A 64 11.31 7.13 20.26
C PHE A 64 12.04 6.36 21.36
N LYS A 65 11.35 5.43 22.00
CA LYS A 65 11.91 4.57 23.03
C LYS A 65 12.01 3.15 22.48
N LEU A 66 13.25 2.68 22.29
CA LEU A 66 13.51 1.28 21.95
C LEU A 66 13.40 0.43 23.22
N ASP A 67 12.18 0.04 23.57
CA ASP A 67 11.93 -0.97 24.60
C ASP A 67 11.93 -2.39 24.01
N LEU A 68 11.87 -3.39 24.88
CA LEU A 68 11.90 -4.79 24.47
C LEU A 68 10.76 -5.13 23.47
N PRO A 69 9.51 -4.71 23.67
CA PRO A 69 8.45 -4.88 22.67
C PRO A 69 8.79 -4.27 21.32
N ALA A 70 9.24 -3.01 21.26
CA ALA A 70 9.62 -2.35 20.01
C ALA A 70 10.74 -3.11 19.29
N PHE A 71 11.77 -3.53 20.05
CA PHE A 71 12.87 -4.32 19.51
C PHE A 71 12.40 -5.65 18.90
N LEU A 72 11.53 -6.40 19.59
CA LEU A 72 11.01 -7.68 19.09
C LEU A 72 10.13 -7.48 17.84
N CYS A 73 9.30 -6.44 17.82
CA CYS A 73 8.44 -6.15 16.67
C CYS A 73 9.25 -5.77 15.43
N ILE A 74 10.23 -4.88 15.57
CA ILE A 74 11.13 -4.48 14.48
C ILE A 74 11.94 -5.68 14.00
N THR A 75 12.49 -6.48 14.91
CA THR A 75 13.28 -7.67 14.57
C THR A 75 12.43 -8.68 13.80
N PHE A 76 11.20 -8.93 14.24
CA PHE A 76 10.27 -9.80 13.52
C PHE A 76 9.98 -9.28 12.10
N ALA A 77 9.59 -8.02 11.95
CA ALA A 77 9.31 -7.44 10.64
C ALA A 77 10.53 -7.50 9.69
N LEU A 78 11.71 -7.16 10.18
CA LEU A 78 12.95 -7.22 9.40
C LEU A 78 13.41 -8.65 9.10
N SER A 79 13.00 -9.65 9.89
CA SER A 79 13.39 -11.05 9.67
C SER A 79 12.76 -11.67 8.41
N LEU A 80 11.66 -11.11 7.91
CA LEU A 80 11.00 -11.66 6.71
C LEU A 80 11.86 -11.52 5.45
N ILE A 81 12.67 -10.46 5.34
CA ILE A 81 13.58 -10.24 4.21
C ILE A 81 14.65 -11.35 4.09
N PRO A 82 15.47 -11.64 5.13
CA PRO A 82 16.44 -12.71 5.04
C PRO A 82 15.79 -14.09 4.88
N ILE A 83 14.60 -14.33 5.47
CA ILE A 83 13.85 -15.58 5.22
C ILE A 83 13.55 -15.73 3.72
N ALA A 84 12.99 -14.69 3.10
CA ALA A 84 12.68 -14.69 1.66
C ALA A 84 13.93 -14.84 0.80
N TYR A 85 15.04 -14.20 1.20
CA TYR A 85 16.34 -14.34 0.53
C TYR A 85 16.83 -15.79 0.56
N PHE A 86 16.84 -16.43 1.74
CA PHE A 86 17.30 -17.81 1.87
C PHE A 86 16.39 -18.79 1.13
N LEU A 87 15.08 -18.57 1.14
CA LEU A 87 14.14 -19.37 0.33
C LEU A 87 14.47 -19.25 -1.17
N GLY A 88 14.70 -18.04 -1.67
CA GLY A 88 15.06 -17.80 -3.07
C GLY A 88 16.39 -18.46 -3.46
N ASP A 89 17.42 -18.34 -2.64
CA ASP A 89 18.74 -18.93 -2.91
C ASP A 89 18.70 -20.47 -2.90
N ARG A 90 17.93 -21.06 -1.98
CA ARG A 90 17.79 -22.52 -1.85
C ARG A 90 16.89 -23.14 -2.91
N ILE A 91 15.78 -22.49 -3.26
CA ILE A 91 14.77 -23.04 -4.17
C ILE A 91 15.15 -22.78 -5.64
N ILE A 92 15.60 -21.57 -5.97
CA ILE A 92 15.92 -21.18 -7.35
C ILE A 92 17.43 -21.37 -7.58
N THR A 93 17.84 -22.62 -7.80
CA THR A 93 19.25 -22.99 -8.01
C THR A 93 19.77 -22.59 -9.40
N GLY A 94 21.09 -22.60 -9.57
CA GLY A 94 21.77 -22.31 -10.84
C GLY A 94 22.32 -20.89 -10.97
N ARG A 95 23.57 -20.78 -11.47
CA ARG A 95 24.34 -19.53 -11.56
C ARG A 95 23.67 -18.45 -12.42
N PHE A 96 22.94 -18.85 -13.46
CA PHE A 96 22.36 -17.93 -14.44
C PHE A 96 20.90 -17.53 -14.14
N ASN A 97 20.36 -17.94 -12.99
CA ASN A 97 18.95 -17.68 -12.61
C ASN A 97 18.77 -16.47 -11.66
N GLN A 98 19.76 -15.57 -11.57
CA GLN A 98 19.77 -14.46 -10.62
C GLN A 98 18.52 -13.57 -10.68
N ARG A 99 18.04 -13.26 -11.88
CA ARG A 99 16.79 -12.50 -12.05
C ARG A 99 15.60 -13.20 -11.40
N ASN A 100 15.46 -14.50 -11.65
CA ASN A 100 14.35 -15.29 -11.12
C ASN A 100 14.48 -15.49 -9.61
N ARG A 101 15.70 -15.51 -9.06
CA ARG A 101 15.93 -15.48 -7.60
C ARG A 101 15.42 -14.20 -6.97
N TYR A 102 15.73 -13.03 -7.55
CA TYR A 102 15.25 -11.76 -7.03
C TYR A 102 13.74 -11.61 -7.17
N LEU A 103 13.16 -12.05 -8.29
CA LEU A 103 11.70 -12.12 -8.43
C LEU A 103 11.09 -13.04 -7.38
N PHE A 104 11.64 -14.23 -7.17
CA PHE A 104 11.15 -15.16 -6.15
C PHE A 104 11.27 -14.56 -4.74
N MET A 105 12.43 -13.99 -4.40
CA MET A 105 12.68 -13.36 -3.11
C MET A 105 11.66 -12.24 -2.83
N TRP A 106 11.41 -11.37 -3.82
CA TRP A 106 10.40 -10.32 -3.69
C TRP A 106 9.03 -10.89 -3.36
N HIS A 107 8.52 -11.78 -4.22
CA HIS A 107 7.17 -12.33 -4.06
C HIS A 107 7.06 -13.25 -2.83
N ALA A 108 8.16 -13.82 -2.34
CA ALA A 108 8.18 -14.54 -1.06
C ALA A 108 8.10 -13.59 0.13
N TYR A 109 8.80 -12.45 0.08
CA TYR A 109 8.73 -11.41 1.12
C TYR A 109 7.33 -10.75 1.17
N ASP A 110 6.78 -10.42 0.01
CA ASP A 110 5.40 -10.00 -0.23
C ASP A 110 4.40 -10.99 0.39
N ALA A 111 4.46 -12.27 -0.02
CA ALA A 111 3.59 -13.32 0.53
C ALA A 111 3.70 -13.45 2.06
N LEU A 112 4.92 -13.41 2.61
CA LEU A 112 5.13 -13.48 4.05
C LEU A 112 4.53 -12.26 4.75
N THR A 113 4.66 -11.07 4.19
CA THR A 113 4.13 -9.84 4.78
C THR A 113 2.60 -9.86 4.77
N HIS A 114 1.99 -10.10 3.62
CA HIS A 114 0.53 -10.15 3.48
C HIS A 114 -0.09 -11.25 4.36
N LEU A 115 0.47 -12.47 4.34
CA LEU A 115 -0.13 -13.62 5.03
C LEU A 115 0.20 -13.70 6.52
N THR A 116 1.15 -12.92 7.03
CA THR A 116 1.50 -12.92 8.47
C THR A 116 1.26 -11.57 9.13
N ILE A 117 1.92 -10.50 8.66
CA ILE A 117 1.81 -9.17 9.24
C ILE A 117 0.40 -8.65 9.00
N GLU A 118 0.00 -8.44 7.75
CA GLU A 118 -1.28 -7.81 7.40
C GLU A 118 -2.49 -8.69 7.75
N ALA A 119 -2.38 -10.00 7.57
CA ALA A 119 -3.42 -10.93 8.03
C ALA A 119 -3.69 -10.78 9.55
N SER A 120 -2.64 -10.51 10.34
CA SER A 120 -2.81 -10.25 11.77
C SER A 120 -3.43 -8.89 12.07
N PHE A 121 -3.21 -7.87 11.23
CA PHE A 121 -3.92 -6.58 11.34
C PHE A 121 -5.41 -6.80 11.17
N LEU A 122 -5.81 -7.43 10.06
CA LEU A 122 -7.21 -7.74 9.78
C LEU A 122 -7.84 -8.54 10.91
N TYR A 123 -7.15 -9.58 11.41
CA TYR A 123 -7.63 -10.32 12.56
C TYR A 123 -7.96 -9.41 13.75
N HIS A 124 -7.06 -8.48 14.10
CA HIS A 124 -7.31 -7.56 15.20
C HIS A 124 -8.40 -6.53 14.89
N CYS A 125 -8.54 -6.06 13.65
CA CYS A 125 -9.64 -5.19 13.23
C CYS A 125 -11.01 -5.84 13.34
N PHE A 126 -11.12 -7.16 13.13
CA PHE A 126 -12.42 -7.86 13.17
C PHE A 126 -12.73 -8.53 14.51
N PHE A 127 -11.71 -8.90 15.30
CA PHE A 127 -11.89 -9.75 16.48
C PHE A 127 -11.39 -9.14 17.80
N SER A 128 -10.60 -8.08 17.78
CA SER A 128 -10.13 -7.40 19.00
C SER A 128 -10.88 -6.10 19.21
N TYR A 129 -11.54 -5.97 20.37
CA TYR A 129 -12.35 -4.81 20.68
C TYR A 129 -12.43 -4.55 22.18
N THR A 130 -12.82 -3.32 22.52
CA THR A 130 -13.31 -2.97 23.86
C THR A 130 -14.75 -2.47 23.77
N SER A 131 -15.53 -2.71 24.83
CA SER A 131 -16.89 -2.17 24.95
C SER A 131 -16.84 -0.68 25.25
N ILE A 132 -17.70 0.10 24.61
CA ILE A 132 -17.83 1.54 24.81
C ILE A 132 -19.30 1.95 24.90
N SER A 133 -19.58 3.12 25.48
CA SER A 133 -20.94 3.66 25.49
C SER A 133 -21.43 3.99 24.06
N PRO A 134 -22.64 3.55 23.65
CA PRO A 134 -23.23 3.91 22.36
C PRO A 134 -23.48 5.41 22.16
N SER A 135 -23.42 6.21 23.24
CA SER A 135 -23.58 7.67 23.20
C SER A 135 -22.32 8.42 22.76
N HIS A 136 -21.17 7.75 22.62
CA HIS A 136 -19.96 8.39 22.10
C HIS A 136 -20.14 8.77 20.62
N ASN A 137 -20.07 10.08 20.34
CA ASN A 137 -19.98 10.58 18.98
C ASN A 137 -18.60 10.25 18.40
N ARG A 138 -18.55 9.19 17.60
CA ARG A 138 -17.39 8.82 16.79
C ARG A 138 -17.85 8.45 15.38
N GLY A 139 -17.03 8.76 14.40
CA GLY A 139 -17.21 8.30 13.03
C GLY A 139 -15.89 7.77 12.48
N PRO A 140 -15.92 6.93 11.44
CA PRO A 140 -17.04 6.08 11.01
C PRO A 140 -17.29 4.90 11.97
N ILE A 141 -18.53 4.41 12.03
CA ILE A 141 -18.91 3.27 12.89
C ILE A 141 -18.63 1.97 12.13
N PHE A 142 -17.54 1.29 12.50
CA PHE A 142 -17.16 0.02 11.92
C PHE A 142 -18.23 -1.06 12.19
N LEU A 143 -18.56 -1.85 11.14
CA LEU A 143 -19.56 -2.94 11.17
C LEU A 143 -20.96 -2.54 11.70
N LYS A 144 -21.31 -1.25 11.69
CA LYS A 144 -22.55 -0.72 12.28
C LYS A 144 -22.72 -1.03 13.78
N GLN A 145 -21.63 -1.31 14.50
CA GLN A 145 -21.65 -1.61 15.93
C GLN A 145 -21.19 -0.41 16.77
N LYS A 146 -22.15 0.27 17.40
CA LYS A 146 -21.88 1.51 18.14
C LYS A 146 -21.24 1.27 19.51
N ASP A 147 -21.47 0.11 20.11
CA ASP A 147 -21.07 -0.30 21.45
C ASP A 147 -19.62 -0.82 21.55
N ARG A 148 -18.85 -0.80 20.44
CA ARG A 148 -17.53 -1.44 20.38
C ARG A 148 -16.48 -0.66 19.59
N ALA A 149 -15.31 -0.46 20.15
CA ALA A 149 -14.14 0.02 19.40
C ALA A 149 -13.22 -1.14 19.05
N TYR A 150 -12.91 -1.29 17.76
CA TYR A 150 -12.13 -2.39 17.20
C TYR A 150 -10.68 -1.99 16.91
N GLY A 151 -9.78 -2.97 16.93
CA GLY A 151 -8.38 -2.79 16.53
C GLY A 151 -7.38 -3.46 17.48
N ALA A 152 -6.12 -3.44 17.05
CA ALA A 152 -5.00 -4.03 17.79
C ALA A 152 -4.78 -3.38 19.15
N THR A 153 -5.10 -2.09 19.31
CA THR A 153 -4.99 -1.36 20.59
C THR A 153 -5.70 -2.04 21.75
N TYR A 154 -6.77 -2.80 21.47
CA TYR A 154 -7.59 -3.46 22.49
C TYR A 154 -7.17 -4.90 22.79
N SER A 155 -6.05 -5.37 22.24
CA SER A 155 -5.54 -6.72 22.46
C SER A 155 -4.16 -6.72 23.13
N ARG A 156 -3.86 -7.81 23.85
CA ARG A 156 -2.55 -8.06 24.46
C ARG A 156 -1.75 -9.14 23.74
N GLY A 157 -2.28 -9.65 22.62
CA GLY A 157 -1.62 -10.70 21.83
C GLY A 157 -0.31 -10.24 21.19
N PRO A 158 0.59 -11.17 20.82
CA PRO A 158 1.91 -10.83 20.26
C PRO A 158 1.80 -10.03 18.94
N PHE A 159 0.91 -10.44 18.03
CA PHE A 159 0.67 -9.68 16.79
C PHE A 159 -0.07 -8.35 17.02
N ALA A 160 -0.85 -8.21 18.09
CA ALA A 160 -1.44 -6.92 18.46
C ALA A 160 -0.34 -5.92 18.85
N ARG A 161 0.73 -6.38 19.51
CA ARG A 161 1.87 -5.55 19.86
C ARG A 161 2.60 -5.01 18.63
N LEU A 162 2.71 -5.79 17.56
CA LEU A 162 3.29 -5.33 16.28
C LEU A 162 2.54 -4.10 15.76
N TRP A 163 1.21 -4.16 15.75
CA TRP A 163 0.38 -3.06 15.26
C TRP A 163 0.29 -1.88 16.22
N GLN A 164 0.33 -2.12 17.53
CA GLN A 164 0.48 -1.05 18.52
C GLN A 164 1.82 -0.32 18.37
N GLU A 165 2.89 -1.03 18.01
CA GLU A 165 4.18 -0.43 17.73
C GLU A 165 4.12 0.42 16.47
N TYR A 166 3.60 -0.13 15.36
CA TYR A 166 3.45 0.61 14.12
C TYR A 166 2.50 1.82 14.27
N ALA A 167 1.47 1.70 15.10
CA ALA A 167 0.51 2.77 15.41
C ALA A 167 1.14 4.00 16.08
N LYS A 168 2.36 3.89 16.63
CA LYS A 168 3.11 5.06 17.11
C LYS A 168 3.54 5.98 15.97
N ALA A 169 3.72 5.43 14.75
CA ALA A 169 4.06 6.16 13.54
C ALA A 169 2.83 6.47 12.67
N ASP A 170 1.83 5.58 12.61
CA ASP A 170 0.57 5.79 11.89
C ASP A 170 -0.61 5.24 12.71
N HIS A 171 -1.33 6.11 13.42
CA HIS A 171 -2.30 5.67 14.43
C HIS A 171 -3.49 4.88 13.86
N ARG A 172 -3.75 4.96 12.55
CA ARG A 172 -4.83 4.22 11.87
C ARG A 172 -4.67 2.71 12.02
N TRP A 173 -3.43 2.23 12.11
CA TRP A 173 -3.10 0.81 12.26
C TRP A 173 -3.34 0.26 13.67
N GLY A 174 -3.58 1.13 14.66
CA GLY A 174 -3.98 0.71 16.00
C GLY A 174 -5.48 0.39 16.09
N GLY A 175 -6.28 1.00 15.21
CA GLY A 175 -7.74 0.92 15.18
C GLY A 175 -8.29 0.15 13.97
N ALA A 176 -9.59 0.29 13.74
CA ALA A 176 -10.28 -0.26 12.57
C ALA A 176 -10.57 0.82 11.53
N ASP A 177 -9.52 1.40 10.95
CA ASP A 177 -9.67 2.35 9.85
C ASP A 177 -10.23 1.67 8.59
N SER A 178 -11.36 2.17 8.08
CA SER A 178 -12.08 1.50 6.99
C SER A 178 -11.34 1.56 5.64
N THR A 179 -10.54 2.60 5.42
CA THR A 179 -9.74 2.73 4.19
C THR A 179 -8.60 1.72 4.22
N ILE A 180 -7.84 1.67 5.33
CA ILE A 180 -6.76 0.70 5.49
C ILE A 180 -7.31 -0.72 5.45
N ILE A 181 -8.36 -1.05 6.20
CA ILE A 181 -8.97 -2.40 6.17
C ILE A 181 -9.40 -2.79 4.74
N SER A 182 -9.94 -1.87 3.95
CA SER A 182 -10.37 -2.17 2.58
C SER A 182 -9.18 -2.52 1.66
N ILE A 183 -8.05 -1.85 1.84
CA ILE A 183 -6.79 -2.16 1.14
C ILE A 183 -6.29 -3.52 1.61
N GLU A 184 -6.20 -3.71 2.92
CA GLU A 184 -5.61 -4.91 3.53
C GLU A 184 -6.44 -6.17 3.25
N LEU A 185 -7.76 -6.06 3.08
CA LEU A 185 -8.58 -7.18 2.62
C LEU A 185 -8.14 -7.67 1.22
N LEU A 186 -7.77 -6.77 0.32
CA LEU A 186 -7.29 -7.13 -1.01
C LEU A 186 -5.87 -7.70 -0.94
N THR A 187 -4.96 -7.08 -0.17
CA THR A 187 -3.58 -7.56 -0.04
C THR A 187 -3.55 -8.96 0.59
N VAL A 188 -4.33 -9.22 1.65
CA VAL A 188 -4.35 -10.52 2.33
C VAL A 188 -5.08 -11.59 1.52
N LEU A 189 -6.28 -11.29 0.99
CA LEU A 189 -7.12 -12.31 0.34
C LEU A 189 -6.74 -12.56 -1.12
N LEU A 190 -6.12 -11.59 -1.80
CA LEU A 190 -5.73 -11.70 -3.20
C LEU A 190 -4.22 -11.56 -3.38
N GLY A 191 -3.61 -10.53 -2.78
CA GLY A 191 -2.18 -10.23 -2.93
C GLY A 191 -1.28 -11.38 -2.47
N GLY A 192 -1.38 -11.78 -1.19
CA GLY A 192 -0.60 -12.86 -0.59
C GLY A 192 -0.72 -14.19 -1.36
N PRO A 193 -1.95 -14.68 -1.66
CA PRO A 193 -2.12 -15.87 -2.49
C PRO A 193 -1.55 -15.74 -3.90
N ALA A 194 -1.68 -14.57 -4.53
CA ALA A 194 -1.08 -14.31 -5.85
C ALA A 194 0.45 -14.35 -5.78
N ALA A 195 1.05 -13.76 -4.75
CA ALA A 195 2.49 -13.77 -4.52
C ALA A 195 3.03 -15.19 -4.31
N VAL A 196 2.34 -16.02 -3.51
CA VAL A 196 2.64 -17.46 -3.37
C VAL A 196 2.55 -18.18 -4.72
N TYR A 197 1.50 -17.91 -5.50
CA TYR A 197 1.33 -18.54 -6.80
C TYR A 197 2.40 -18.10 -7.80
N ILE A 198 2.84 -16.83 -7.75
CA ILE A 198 3.97 -16.33 -8.54
C ILE A 198 5.26 -17.04 -8.15
N CYS A 199 5.56 -17.23 -6.86
CA CYS A 199 6.69 -18.03 -6.40
C CYS A 199 6.67 -19.45 -6.97
N TRP A 200 5.50 -20.10 -6.96
CA TRP A 200 5.32 -21.41 -7.57
C TRP A 200 5.55 -21.37 -9.10
N LEU A 201 5.01 -20.38 -9.80
CA LEU A 201 5.22 -20.22 -11.24
C LEU A 201 6.70 -20.04 -11.58
N ILE A 202 7.42 -19.20 -10.83
CA ILE A 202 8.87 -18.98 -10.99
C ILE A 202 9.63 -20.30 -10.82
N TYR A 203 9.30 -21.07 -9.77
CA TYR A 203 9.88 -22.40 -9.56
C TYR A 203 9.62 -23.34 -10.76
N LYS A 204 8.37 -23.42 -11.23
CA LYS A 204 7.99 -24.29 -12.36
C LYS A 204 8.69 -23.93 -13.66
N VAL A 205 8.79 -22.63 -13.99
CA VAL A 205 9.40 -22.19 -15.27
C VAL A 205 10.93 -22.22 -15.25
N THR A 206 11.54 -22.26 -14.06
CA THR A 206 13.00 -22.16 -13.89
C THR A 206 13.64 -23.51 -13.55
N ILE A 207 13.04 -24.28 -12.65
CA ILE A 207 13.67 -25.47 -12.04
C ILE A 207 13.05 -26.77 -12.55
N THR A 208 11.73 -26.80 -12.76
CA THR A 208 11.08 -28.05 -13.18
C THR A 208 11.36 -28.36 -14.66
N PRO A 209 11.73 -29.61 -15.01
CA PRO A 209 11.76 -30.05 -16.40
C PRO A 209 10.33 -30.14 -16.94
N ILE A 210 9.94 -29.19 -17.78
CA ILE A 210 8.62 -29.12 -18.42
C ILE A 210 8.77 -28.84 -19.94
N PRO A 211 7.81 -29.29 -20.77
CA PRO A 211 7.83 -29.03 -22.21
C PRO A 211 7.86 -27.52 -22.54
N PRO A 212 8.47 -27.10 -23.66
CA PRO A 212 8.55 -25.69 -24.05
C PRO A 212 7.19 -25.00 -24.18
N SER A 213 6.18 -25.69 -24.72
CA SER A 213 4.81 -25.17 -24.86
C SER A 213 4.19 -24.83 -23.50
N THR A 214 4.26 -25.76 -22.54
CA THR A 214 3.80 -25.55 -21.17
C THR A 214 4.58 -24.44 -20.47
N ARG A 215 5.91 -24.37 -20.68
CA ARG A 215 6.73 -23.29 -20.11
C ARG A 215 6.30 -21.92 -20.62
N GLY A 216 5.97 -21.79 -21.91
CA GLY A 216 5.45 -20.55 -22.50
C GLY A 216 4.15 -20.11 -21.83
N LEU A 217 3.20 -21.03 -21.67
CA LEU A 217 1.92 -20.76 -20.99
C LEU A 217 2.12 -20.28 -19.54
N LEU A 218 2.97 -20.97 -18.76
CA LEU A 218 3.24 -20.59 -17.37
C LEU A 218 3.98 -19.25 -17.27
N ARG A 219 4.86 -18.93 -18.22
CA ARG A 219 5.50 -17.60 -18.29
C ARG A 219 4.50 -16.49 -18.59
N GLY A 220 3.54 -16.73 -19.48
CA GLY A 220 2.45 -15.79 -19.73
C GLY A 220 1.64 -15.50 -18.46
N ARG A 221 1.25 -16.56 -17.72
CA ARG A 221 0.55 -16.43 -16.44
C ARG A 221 1.37 -15.69 -15.38
N LEU A 222 2.66 -16.01 -15.27
CA LEU A 222 3.59 -15.37 -14.36
C LEU A 222 3.59 -13.85 -14.57
N TRP A 223 3.87 -13.40 -15.80
CA TRP A 223 3.99 -11.98 -16.06
C TRP A 223 2.67 -11.23 -15.99
N MET A 224 1.55 -11.85 -16.38
CA MET A 224 0.23 -11.24 -16.20
C MET A 224 -0.06 -11.00 -14.72
N LEU A 225 0.13 -12.01 -13.87
CA LEU A 225 -0.12 -11.89 -12.44
C LEU A 225 0.85 -10.92 -11.76
N SER A 226 2.14 -10.96 -12.11
CA SER A 226 3.12 -10.01 -11.58
C SER A 226 2.77 -8.56 -11.92
N VAL A 227 2.19 -8.27 -13.10
CA VAL A 227 1.73 -6.92 -13.45
C VAL A 227 0.51 -6.51 -12.62
N VAL A 228 -0.47 -7.40 -12.49
CA VAL A 228 -1.69 -7.13 -11.71
C VAL A 228 -1.33 -6.88 -10.24
N LEU A 229 -0.52 -7.75 -9.65
CA LEU A 229 -0.09 -7.63 -8.25
C LEU A 229 0.72 -6.34 -8.03
N ALA A 230 1.78 -6.11 -8.83
CA ALA A 230 2.63 -4.94 -8.68
C ALA A 230 1.86 -3.61 -8.85
N THR A 231 0.87 -3.58 -9.74
CA THR A 231 0.03 -2.40 -9.91
C THR A 231 -0.88 -2.19 -8.70
N ALA A 232 -1.46 -3.26 -8.16
CA ALA A 232 -2.29 -3.20 -6.96
C ALA A 232 -1.50 -2.76 -5.73
N GLU A 233 -0.26 -3.23 -5.55
CA GLU A 233 0.65 -2.80 -4.48
C GLU A 233 0.95 -1.29 -4.55
N LEU A 234 1.32 -0.78 -5.73
CA LEU A 234 1.56 0.65 -5.93
C LEU A 234 0.31 1.49 -5.65
N TYR A 235 -0.85 1.02 -6.10
CA TYR A 235 -2.12 1.69 -5.85
C TYR A 235 -2.50 1.65 -4.37
N GLY A 236 -2.30 0.52 -3.68
CA GLY A 236 -2.52 0.38 -2.25
C GLY A 236 -1.67 1.37 -1.44
N GLY A 237 -0.36 1.43 -1.73
CA GLY A 237 0.54 2.41 -1.11
C GLY A 237 0.10 3.85 -1.36
N PHE A 238 -0.35 4.17 -2.58
CA PHE A 238 -0.90 5.48 -2.91
C PHE A 238 -2.15 5.79 -2.05
N MET A 239 -3.08 4.84 -1.93
CA MET A 239 -4.30 5.00 -1.14
C MET A 239 -4.06 5.04 0.38
N THR A 240 -2.95 4.49 0.87
CA THR A 240 -2.55 4.59 2.28
C THR A 240 -2.05 5.98 2.64
N PHE A 241 -1.27 6.63 1.77
CA PHE A 241 -0.56 7.88 2.10
C PHE A 241 -1.17 9.14 1.49
N VAL A 242 -1.69 9.08 0.27
CA VAL A 242 -2.18 10.30 -0.40
C VAL A 242 -3.37 10.93 0.33
N PRO A 243 -4.36 10.18 0.87
CA PRO A 243 -5.39 10.76 1.71
C PRO A 243 -4.80 11.52 2.91
N GLU A 244 -3.79 10.97 3.59
CA GLU A 244 -3.11 11.67 4.69
C GLU A 244 -2.46 12.95 4.21
N TRP A 245 -1.68 12.91 3.13
CA TRP A 245 -1.01 14.10 2.61
C TRP A 245 -2.00 15.21 2.24
N LEU A 246 -3.14 14.84 1.66
CA LEU A 246 -4.21 15.78 1.30
C LEU A 246 -4.89 16.39 2.53
N THR A 247 -4.92 15.69 3.67
CA THR A 247 -5.55 16.16 4.92
C THR A 247 -4.56 16.71 5.95
N GLY A 248 -3.29 16.91 5.59
CA GLY A 248 -2.27 17.43 6.51
C GLY A 248 -1.64 16.38 7.44
N SER A 249 -1.74 15.10 7.06
CA SER A 249 -1.18 13.92 7.74
C SER A 249 -1.54 13.80 9.22
N PRO A 250 -2.82 13.97 9.61
CA PRO A 250 -3.23 13.93 11.01
C PRO A 250 -2.93 12.57 11.66
N ALA A 251 -2.77 11.51 10.87
CA ALA A 251 -2.42 10.20 11.39
C ALA A 251 -0.94 9.89 11.53
N LEU A 252 -0.09 10.61 10.81
CA LEU A 252 1.32 10.28 10.70
C LEU A 252 2.14 11.04 11.74
N ASN A 253 2.87 10.30 12.57
CA ASN A 253 3.81 10.88 13.52
C ASN A 253 5.21 10.93 12.90
N THR A 254 5.64 12.13 12.51
CA THR A 254 6.96 12.38 11.94
C THR A 254 7.93 13.06 12.93
N SER A 255 7.60 13.06 14.24
CA SER A 255 8.40 13.76 15.26
C SER A 255 9.77 13.12 15.54
N SER A 256 9.94 11.84 15.20
CA SER A 256 11.19 11.08 15.39
C SER A 256 11.71 10.59 14.05
N VAL A 257 13.04 10.61 13.88
CA VAL A 257 13.73 10.00 12.73
C VAL A 257 13.36 8.51 12.60
N VAL A 258 13.15 7.79 13.70
CA VAL A 258 12.78 6.37 13.62
C VAL A 258 11.38 6.20 13.05
N TYR A 259 10.41 6.98 13.51
CA TYR A 259 9.05 6.92 12.96
C TYR A 259 9.01 7.40 11.51
N TRP A 260 9.63 8.52 11.19
CA TRP A 260 9.66 9.04 9.83
C TRP A 260 10.45 8.14 8.87
N PHE A 261 11.69 7.78 9.19
CA PHE A 261 12.56 7.06 8.28
C PHE A 261 12.30 5.56 8.28
N LEU A 262 12.35 4.90 9.45
CA LEU A 262 12.24 3.44 9.49
C LEU A 262 10.79 2.99 9.28
N TYR A 263 9.83 3.60 9.98
CA TYR A 263 8.44 3.11 10.00
C TYR A 263 7.66 3.57 8.77
N LEU A 264 7.74 4.87 8.45
CA LEU A 264 7.00 5.45 7.34
C LEU A 264 7.75 5.34 6.02
N PHE A 265 9.01 5.77 5.93
CA PHE A 265 9.72 5.74 4.65
C PHE A 265 10.20 4.34 4.24
N PHE A 266 11.03 3.66 5.03
CA PHE A 266 11.72 2.44 4.62
C PHE A 266 10.77 1.28 4.32
N PHE A 267 9.85 0.96 5.23
CA PHE A 267 8.90 -0.15 5.02
C PHE A 267 7.96 0.09 3.83
N ASN A 268 7.58 1.34 3.57
CA ASN A 268 6.65 1.65 2.47
C ASN A 268 7.37 1.91 1.13
N PHE A 269 8.57 2.48 1.15
CA PHE A 269 9.38 2.68 -0.06
C PHE A 269 9.72 1.35 -0.73
N THR A 270 9.85 0.28 0.08
CA THR A 270 10.00 -1.09 -0.41
C THR A 270 8.83 -1.51 -1.33
N TRP A 271 7.58 -1.21 -0.94
CA TRP A 271 6.37 -1.43 -1.75
C TRP A 271 6.21 -0.47 -2.94
N VAL A 272 7.14 0.46 -3.13
CA VAL A 272 7.21 1.29 -4.36
C VAL A 272 8.32 0.78 -5.28
N LEU A 273 9.52 0.61 -4.73
CA LEU A 273 10.72 0.30 -5.49
C LEU A 273 10.61 -1.04 -6.22
N PHE A 274 10.23 -2.10 -5.51
CA PHE A 274 10.23 -3.44 -6.09
C PHE A 274 9.03 -3.69 -7.00
N PRO A 275 7.80 -3.24 -6.71
CA PRO A 275 6.70 -3.34 -7.68
C PRO A 275 6.99 -2.57 -8.96
N ALA A 276 7.57 -1.36 -8.87
CA ALA A 276 8.02 -0.61 -10.04
C ALA A 276 9.09 -1.38 -10.85
N TRP A 277 10.03 -2.02 -10.17
CA TRP A 277 11.01 -2.90 -10.81
C TRP A 277 10.34 -4.11 -11.48
N VAL A 278 9.38 -4.77 -10.83
CA VAL A 278 8.61 -5.90 -11.40
C VAL A 278 7.88 -5.47 -12.67
N LEU A 279 7.22 -4.31 -12.67
CA LEU A 279 6.57 -3.75 -13.85
C LEU A 279 7.56 -3.48 -14.98
N TRP A 280 8.73 -2.93 -14.67
CA TRP A 280 9.79 -2.73 -15.67
C TRP A 280 10.29 -4.07 -16.26
N GLN A 281 10.41 -5.11 -15.44
CA GLN A 281 10.78 -6.46 -15.91
C GLN A 281 9.69 -7.06 -16.80
N ALA A 282 8.43 -6.94 -16.39
CA ALA A 282 7.29 -7.41 -17.15
C ALA A 282 7.18 -6.69 -18.51
N TYR A 283 7.36 -5.38 -18.54
CA TYR A 283 7.38 -4.59 -19.78
C TYR A 283 8.40 -5.13 -20.79
N LYS A 284 9.62 -5.47 -20.35
CA LYS A 284 10.66 -6.03 -21.23
C LYS A 284 10.25 -7.39 -21.79
N GLU A 285 9.63 -8.25 -20.98
CA GLU A 285 9.21 -9.59 -21.38
C GLU A 285 8.02 -9.56 -22.33
N ILE A 286 7.06 -8.67 -22.07
CA ILE A 286 5.91 -8.41 -22.94
C ILE A 286 6.41 -7.88 -24.29
N LYS A 287 7.24 -6.82 -24.29
CA LYS A 287 7.83 -6.25 -25.51
C LYS A 287 8.59 -7.29 -26.33
N ALA A 288 9.43 -8.10 -25.69
CA ALA A 288 10.19 -9.15 -26.35
C ALA A 288 9.28 -10.24 -26.96
N SER A 289 8.18 -10.57 -26.29
CA SER A 289 7.22 -11.57 -26.76
C SER A 289 6.47 -11.09 -28.00
N PHE A 290 5.94 -9.87 -27.98
CA PHE A 290 5.28 -9.27 -29.15
C PHE A 290 6.23 -9.06 -30.33
N SER A 291 7.47 -8.62 -30.08
CA SER A 291 8.47 -8.47 -31.15
C SER A 291 8.80 -9.81 -31.82
N ARG A 292 8.84 -10.92 -31.07
CA ARG A 292 9.07 -12.26 -31.61
C ARG A 292 7.88 -12.80 -32.39
N SER A 293 6.64 -12.49 -31.98
CA SER A 293 5.45 -12.93 -32.72
C SER A 293 5.36 -12.28 -34.09
N GLU A 294 5.64 -10.97 -34.19
CA GLU A 294 5.62 -10.24 -35.46
C GLU A 294 6.75 -10.68 -36.41
N THR A 295 7.95 -10.92 -35.88
CA THR A 295 9.12 -11.32 -36.70
C THR A 295 9.12 -12.81 -37.06
N GLY A 296 8.54 -13.68 -36.22
CA GLY A 296 8.44 -15.12 -36.44
C GLY A 296 7.29 -15.54 -37.36
N GLY A 297 6.23 -14.73 -37.47
CA GLY A 297 5.05 -15.02 -38.31
C GLY A 297 5.24 -14.76 -39.81
N GLY A 298 6.31 -14.05 -40.21
CA GLY A 298 6.57 -13.69 -41.62
C GLY A 298 7.23 -14.79 -42.46
N SER A 299 7.67 -15.90 -41.86
CA SER A 299 8.52 -16.89 -42.55
C SER A 299 7.80 -18.15 -43.04
N SER A 300 6.48 -18.27 -42.84
CA SER A 300 5.70 -19.49 -43.15
C SER A 300 4.71 -19.38 -44.31
N SER A 301 4.67 -18.28 -45.06
CA SER A 301 3.72 -18.08 -46.18
C SER A 301 4.30 -18.22 -47.59
N GLY A 302 5.55 -18.66 -47.76
CA GLY A 302 6.19 -18.76 -49.07
C GLY A 302 6.72 -20.16 -49.41
N SER A 303 5.83 -21.13 -49.69
CA SER A 303 6.24 -22.32 -50.45
C SER A 303 5.84 -22.11 -51.91
N PRO A 304 6.79 -21.86 -52.84
CA PRO A 304 6.46 -21.81 -54.25
C PRO A 304 6.11 -23.24 -54.69
N HIS A 305 4.86 -23.43 -55.06
CA HIS A 305 4.37 -24.66 -55.67
C HIS A 305 5.26 -25.02 -56.86
N ASN A 306 5.93 -26.17 -56.73
CA ASN A 306 6.73 -26.80 -57.75
C ASN A 306 5.82 -27.22 -58.93
N LYS A 307 5.71 -26.39 -59.98
CA LYS A 307 5.15 -26.82 -61.27
C LYS A 307 6.23 -27.53 -62.06
N LYS A 308 6.28 -28.87 -61.93
CA LYS A 308 6.73 -29.76 -63.00
C LYS A 308 5.50 -30.41 -63.63
N SER A 309 5.23 -30.12 -64.91
CA SER A 309 4.94 -31.17 -65.90
C SER A 309 4.65 -30.57 -67.28
N ARG A 310 5.46 -31.03 -68.24
CA ARG A 310 5.26 -31.17 -69.69
C ARG A 310 5.24 -29.91 -70.55
#